data_AF-A0A9N9R5A7-F1
#
_entry.id   AF-A0A9N9R5A7-F1
#
_cell.length_a   1.000
_cell.length_b   1.000
_cell.length_c   1.000
_cell.angle_alpha   90.00
_cell.angle_beta   90.00
_cell.angle_gamma   90.00
#
_symmetry.space_group_name_H-M   'P 1'
#
loop_
_entity.id
_entity.type
_entity.pdbx_description
1 polymer ?
#
loop_
_entity_poly.entity_id
_entity_poly.type
_entity_poly.pdbx_seq_one_letter_code
_entity_poly.pdbx_strand_id
1 'polypeptide(L)'
;MADAAARQLQYEYKANSNLVLQADVRLIERRGRDEATGEVLSLSGKLTGTRMGDRAQRTKPDKAEERKAKRQKRDEASYELSKSKSARVTWADDPPGVLYRPRAQHTRHAYELLLSFMQSALGDQPRDILCGACDEVSAYYQLLNKLLNYKIAH
;
A
#
# COMPACT_ATOMS: atom_id res chain seq x y z
N MET A 1 -48.58 21.57 -15.90
CA MET A 1 -49.22 22.21 -14.71
C MET A 1 -49.48 21.21 -13.56
N ALA A 2 -49.63 19.90 -13.81
CA ALA A 2 -49.85 18.89 -12.76
C ALA A 2 -48.66 18.68 -11.79
N ASP A 3 -47.40 18.74 -12.29
CA ASP A 3 -46.20 18.53 -11.46
C ASP A 3 -45.90 19.65 -10.45
N ALA A 4 -46.50 20.83 -10.64
CA ALA A 4 -46.33 21.95 -9.71
C ALA A 4 -47.25 21.81 -8.49
N ALA A 5 -48.49 21.34 -8.71
CA ALA A 5 -49.46 21.09 -7.65
C ALA A 5 -49.03 19.92 -6.74
N ALA A 6 -48.47 18.85 -7.32
CA ALA A 6 -47.97 17.71 -6.55
C ALA A 6 -46.81 18.09 -5.62
N ARG A 7 -45.91 18.97 -6.07
CA ARG A 7 -44.81 19.50 -5.23
C ARG A 7 -45.32 20.42 -4.12
N GLN A 8 -46.34 21.23 -4.37
CA GLN A 8 -46.93 22.08 -3.34
C GLN A 8 -47.55 21.25 -2.20
N LEU A 9 -48.29 20.19 -2.53
CA LEU A 9 -48.88 19.28 -1.53
C LEU A 9 -47.82 18.54 -0.69
N GLN A 10 -46.66 18.22 -1.27
CA GLN A 10 -45.56 17.55 -0.55
C GLN A 10 -44.87 18.44 0.48
N TYR A 11 -44.90 19.77 0.32
CA TYR A 11 -44.29 20.72 1.24
C TYR A 11 -45.32 21.55 2.02
N GLU A 12 -46.60 21.18 1.97
CA GLU A 12 -47.64 21.83 2.78
C GLU A 12 -47.42 21.56 4.27
N TYR A 13 -46.83 22.54 4.96
CA TYR A 13 -46.66 22.58 6.41
C TYR A 13 -47.98 22.64 7.21
N LYS A 14 -49.11 22.75 6.51
CA LYS A 14 -50.46 22.87 7.07
C LYS A 14 -50.88 21.66 7.91
N ALA A 15 -50.37 20.46 7.57
CA ALA A 15 -50.64 19.24 8.33
C ALA A 15 -49.85 19.18 9.66
N ASN A 16 -48.69 19.84 9.73
CA ASN A 16 -47.79 19.80 10.89
C ASN A 16 -47.93 21.03 11.80
N SER A 17 -48.55 22.12 11.33
CA SER A 17 -48.55 23.41 12.04
C SER A 17 -49.40 23.43 13.32
N ASN A 18 -50.34 22.50 13.48
CA ASN A 18 -51.23 22.46 14.65
C ASN A 18 -50.83 21.36 15.66
N LEU A 19 -49.71 20.67 15.44
CA LEU A 19 -49.25 19.59 16.33
C LEU A 19 -48.42 20.13 17.51
N VAL A 20 -48.84 21.23 18.11
CA VAL A 20 -48.37 21.58 19.46
C VAL A 20 -49.34 20.92 20.42
N LEU A 21 -48.97 19.73 20.89
CA LEU A 21 -49.63 19.11 22.04
C LEU A 21 -49.44 20.08 23.22
N GLN A 22 -50.46 20.87 23.53
CA GLN A 22 -50.49 21.64 24.77
C GLN A 22 -50.55 20.61 25.90
N ALA A 23 -49.38 20.30 26.47
CA ALA A 23 -49.29 19.44 27.64
C ALA A 23 -50.05 20.11 28.79
N ASP A 24 -50.93 19.34 29.42
CA ASP A 24 -51.78 19.83 30.50
C ASP A 24 -50.92 20.12 31.73
N VAL A 25 -50.71 21.42 32.02
CA VAL A 25 -49.72 21.93 32.99
C VAL A 25 -49.98 21.45 34.42
N ARG A 26 -51.18 20.90 34.68
CA ARG A 26 -51.57 20.32 35.98
C ARG A 26 -50.97 18.93 36.24
N LEU A 27 -50.60 18.19 35.19
CA LEU A 27 -49.98 16.86 35.25
C LEU A 27 -48.45 16.90 35.28
N ILE A 28 -47.87 18.09 35.14
CA ILE A 28 -46.43 18.31 35.27
C ILE A 28 -46.16 18.55 36.76
N GLU A 29 -45.48 17.61 37.41
CA GLU A 29 -44.97 17.81 38.76
C GLU A 29 -44.18 19.13 38.80
N ARG A 30 -44.59 20.06 39.68
CA ARG A 30 -43.82 21.26 39.95
C ARG A 30 -42.52 20.83 40.64
N ARG A 31 -41.51 20.51 39.83
CA ARG A 31 -40.16 20.11 40.26
C ARG A 31 -39.62 21.13 41.26
N GLY A 32 -38.95 20.62 42.29
CA GLY A 32 -38.32 21.44 43.32
C GLY A 32 -37.36 22.44 42.68
N ARG A 33 -37.36 23.66 43.20
CA ARG A 33 -36.57 24.80 42.71
C ARG A 33 -35.06 24.52 42.62
N ASP A 34 -34.59 23.47 43.30
CA ASP A 34 -33.17 23.14 43.50
C ASP A 34 -32.69 21.91 42.70
N GLU A 35 -33.50 21.36 41.78
CA GLU A 35 -33.04 20.31 40.87
C GLU A 35 -32.27 20.91 39.68
N ALA A 36 -31.07 20.39 39.40
CA ALA A 36 -30.29 20.81 38.23
C ALA A 36 -31.04 20.42 36.95
N THR A 37 -31.73 21.38 36.34
CA THR A 37 -32.73 21.18 35.28
C THR A 37 -32.19 20.60 33.97
N GLY A 38 -30.88 20.36 33.83
CA GLY A 38 -30.27 19.83 32.60
C GLY A 38 -30.46 20.74 31.37
N GLU A 39 -31.06 21.91 31.55
CA GLU A 39 -31.31 22.89 30.52
C GLU A 39 -30.00 23.60 30.15
N VAL A 40 -29.80 23.80 28.85
CA VAL A 40 -28.64 24.51 28.32
C VAL A 40 -28.76 26.00 28.64
N LEU A 41 -27.93 26.47 29.57
CA LEU A 41 -27.85 27.89 29.94
C LEU A 41 -26.91 28.65 29.01
N SER A 42 -27.16 29.96 28.86
CA SER A 42 -26.26 30.84 28.14
C SER A 42 -24.87 30.88 28.78
N LEU A 43 -23.85 30.99 27.92
CA LEU A 43 -22.43 31.11 28.29
C LEU A 43 -21.97 32.56 28.44
N SER A 44 -22.84 33.55 28.19
CA SER A 44 -22.54 34.98 28.36
C SER A 44 -22.09 35.26 29.80
N GLY A 45 -20.88 35.79 29.98
CA GLY A 45 -20.30 36.07 31.31
C GLY A 45 -19.70 34.84 32.03
N LYS A 46 -19.86 33.63 31.49
CA LYS A 46 -19.30 32.37 32.04
C LYS A 46 -18.07 31.87 31.29
N LEU A 47 -17.60 32.63 30.30
CA LEU A 47 -16.40 32.32 29.50
C LEU A 47 -15.11 32.89 30.13
N THR A 48 -15.16 33.41 31.36
CA THR A 48 -13.98 33.93 32.05
C THR A 48 -12.97 32.81 32.30
N GLY A 49 -11.80 32.90 31.67
CA GLY A 49 -10.72 31.90 31.80
C GLY A 49 -10.74 30.77 30.78
N THR A 50 -11.63 30.78 29.79
CA THR A 50 -11.53 29.88 28.63
C THR A 50 -11.27 30.70 27.37
N ARG A 51 -10.18 30.40 26.67
CA ARG A 51 -9.87 31.00 25.37
C ARG A 51 -10.34 30.07 24.26
N MET A 52 -10.78 30.68 23.16
CA MET A 52 -11.13 29.96 21.94
C MET A 52 -9.91 29.15 21.46
N GLY A 53 -10.06 27.83 21.43
CA GLY A 53 -9.01 26.90 21.01
C GLY A 53 -8.22 26.21 22.13
N ASP A 54 -8.46 26.52 23.41
CA ASP A 54 -7.68 25.93 24.53
C ASP A 54 -7.74 24.40 24.60
N ARG A 55 -8.80 23.79 24.06
CA ARG A 55 -8.98 22.33 23.98
C ARG A 55 -9.03 21.80 22.55
N ALA A 56 -8.65 22.60 21.55
CA ALA A 56 -8.65 22.16 20.16
C ALA A 56 -7.50 21.17 19.92
N GLN A 57 -7.83 19.91 19.65
CA GLN A 57 -6.85 18.86 19.33
C GLN A 57 -6.79 18.63 17.82
N ARG A 58 -5.58 18.54 17.27
CA ARG A 58 -5.36 18.12 15.88
C ARG A 58 -5.16 16.61 15.86
N THR A 59 -6.07 15.89 15.21
CA THR A 59 -5.90 14.45 14.99
C THR A 59 -5.04 14.20 13.77
N LYS A 60 -4.23 13.13 13.81
CA LYS A 60 -3.58 12.60 12.61
C LYS A 60 -4.62 11.84 11.79
N PRO A 61 -4.49 11.81 10.46
CA PRO A 61 -5.41 11.04 9.61
C PRO A 61 -5.32 9.56 9.98
N ASP A 62 -6.46 8.96 10.29
CA ASP A 62 -6.55 7.53 10.52
C ASP A 62 -6.06 6.76 9.28
N LYS A 63 -5.24 5.74 9.53
CA LYS A 63 -4.67 4.81 8.53
C LYS A 63 -3.55 5.39 7.64
N ALA A 64 -2.79 6.35 8.12
CA ALA A 64 -1.59 6.83 7.41
C ALA A 64 -0.59 5.70 7.10
N GLU A 65 -0.37 4.77 8.05
CA GLU A 65 0.53 3.62 7.88
C GLU A 65 -0.01 2.60 6.88
N GLU A 66 -1.32 2.29 6.91
CA GLU A 66 -1.93 1.34 5.96
C GLU A 66 -1.88 1.87 4.52
N ARG A 67 -2.08 3.18 4.33
CA ARG A 67 -1.94 3.84 3.03
C ARG A 67 -0.50 3.82 2.54
N LYS A 68 0.49 4.00 3.43
CA LYS A 68 1.91 3.95 3.09
C LYS A 68 2.35 2.55 2.70
N ALA A 69 1.94 1.53 3.43
CA ALA A 69 2.22 0.13 3.11
C ALA A 69 1.59 -0.31 1.77
N LYS A 70 0.34 0.09 1.49
CA LYS A 70 -0.31 -0.16 0.20
C LYS A 70 0.43 0.52 -0.97
N ARG A 71 0.93 1.74 -0.75
CA ARG A 71 1.70 2.47 -1.76
C ARG A 71 3.06 1.82 -2.02
N GLN A 72 3.79 1.44 -0.96
CA GLN A 72 5.07 0.74 -1.09
C GLN A 72 4.95 -0.58 -1.85
N LYS A 73 3.93 -1.41 -1.53
CA LYS A 73 3.70 -2.67 -2.25
C LYS A 73 3.39 -2.46 -3.74
N ARG A 74 2.66 -1.39 -4.08
CA ARG A 74 2.36 -1.04 -5.48
C ARG A 74 3.62 -0.59 -6.23
N ASP A 75 4.43 0.24 -5.59
CA ASP A 75 5.65 0.77 -6.18
C ASP A 75 6.69 -0.36 -6.39
N GLU A 76 6.83 -1.27 -5.43
CA GLU A 76 7.70 -2.46 -5.52
C GLU A 76 7.25 -3.42 -6.64
N ALA A 77 5.95 -3.70 -6.74
CA ALA A 77 5.41 -4.52 -7.83
C ALA A 77 5.62 -3.87 -9.22
N SER A 78 5.51 -2.55 -9.30
CA SER A 78 5.75 -1.81 -10.55
C SER A 78 7.24 -1.80 -10.93
N TYR A 79 8.13 -1.71 -9.95
CA TYR A 79 9.57 -1.77 -10.13
C TYR A 79 10.00 -3.17 -10.61
N GLU A 80 9.53 -4.23 -9.96
CA GLU A 80 9.77 -5.62 -10.37
C GLU A 80 9.22 -5.91 -11.78
N LEU A 81 8.04 -5.38 -12.13
CA LEU A 81 7.50 -5.50 -13.48
C LEU A 81 8.37 -4.77 -14.52
N SER A 82 8.85 -3.56 -14.20
CA SER A 82 9.74 -2.80 -15.10
C SER A 82 11.11 -3.47 -15.27
N LYS A 83 11.68 -3.98 -14.18
CA LYS A 83 12.96 -4.69 -14.16
C LYS A 83 12.86 -6.02 -14.89
N SER A 84 11.78 -6.77 -14.71
CA SER A 84 11.56 -8.01 -15.46
C SER A 84 11.30 -7.77 -16.94
N LYS A 85 10.67 -6.65 -17.33
CA LYS A 85 10.50 -6.27 -18.74
C LYS A 85 11.84 -5.89 -19.38
N SER A 86 12.65 -5.08 -18.69
CA SER A 86 14.00 -4.72 -19.14
C SER A 86 14.94 -5.92 -19.17
N ALA A 87 14.96 -6.75 -18.12
CA ALA A 87 15.78 -7.94 -18.05
C ALA A 87 15.34 -8.98 -19.08
N ARG A 88 14.03 -9.18 -19.31
CA ARG A 88 13.58 -10.08 -20.40
C ARG A 88 14.11 -9.62 -21.75
N VAL A 89 14.18 -8.32 -22.03
CA VAL A 89 14.76 -7.81 -23.27
C VAL A 89 16.27 -8.09 -23.34
N THR A 90 17.02 -7.91 -22.24
CA THR A 90 18.48 -8.18 -22.23
C THR A 90 18.86 -9.67 -22.35
N TRP A 91 17.92 -10.59 -22.09
CA TRP A 91 18.11 -12.05 -22.22
C TRP A 91 17.25 -12.67 -23.35
N ALA A 92 16.46 -11.87 -24.07
CA ALA A 92 15.66 -12.32 -25.22
C ALA A 92 16.33 -12.03 -26.56
N ASP A 93 17.27 -11.09 -26.60
CA ASP A 93 18.29 -11.10 -27.65
C ASP A 93 19.19 -12.31 -27.32
N ASP A 94 19.07 -13.38 -28.09
CA ASP A 94 20.02 -14.50 -28.09
C ASP A 94 21.34 -13.97 -28.66
N PRO A 95 22.38 -13.64 -27.86
CA PRO A 95 23.72 -13.58 -28.43
C PRO A 95 24.05 -14.99 -28.93
N PRO A 96 24.37 -15.17 -30.21
CA PRO A 96 24.78 -16.47 -30.73
C PRO A 96 26.07 -16.90 -30.00
N GLY A 97 25.98 -17.92 -29.13
CA GLY A 97 27.16 -18.50 -28.49
C GLY A 97 27.05 -18.84 -26.99
N VAL A 98 25.97 -18.49 -26.29
CA VAL A 98 25.81 -18.83 -24.86
C VAL A 98 25.20 -20.22 -24.71
N LEU A 99 25.99 -21.18 -24.24
CA LEU A 99 25.61 -22.60 -24.11
C LEU A 99 24.98 -22.90 -22.75
N TYR A 100 25.38 -22.18 -21.70
CA TYR A 100 24.86 -22.40 -20.35
C TYR A 100 23.73 -21.43 -19.98
N ARG A 101 22.55 -21.97 -19.65
CA ARG A 101 21.38 -21.20 -19.22
C ARG A 101 20.95 -21.59 -17.81
N PRO A 102 21.24 -20.77 -16.77
CA PRO A 102 20.84 -21.08 -15.40
C PRO A 102 19.32 -21.09 -15.27
N ARG A 103 18.76 -22.20 -14.78
CA ARG A 103 17.31 -22.41 -14.65
C ARG A 103 16.74 -21.92 -13.30
N ALA A 104 17.55 -21.87 -12.24
CA ALA A 104 17.12 -21.47 -10.91
C ALA A 104 17.66 -20.07 -10.52
N GLN A 105 16.96 -19.37 -9.61
CA GLN A 105 17.37 -18.03 -9.18
C GLN A 105 18.73 -18.01 -8.50
N HIS A 106 19.01 -18.98 -7.62
CA HIS A 106 20.31 -19.10 -6.95
C HIS A 106 21.44 -19.38 -7.94
N THR A 107 21.22 -20.26 -8.94
CA THR A 107 22.21 -20.54 -9.99
C THR A 107 22.46 -19.34 -10.89
N ARG A 108 21.45 -18.50 -11.12
CA ARG A 108 21.58 -17.29 -11.92
C ARG A 108 22.44 -16.25 -11.20
N HIS A 109 22.23 -16.06 -9.89
CA HIS A 109 23.05 -15.15 -9.11
C HIS A 109 24.52 -15.60 -9.07
N ALA A 110 24.77 -16.90 -8.91
CA ALA A 110 26.11 -17.46 -8.98
C ALA A 110 26.76 -17.23 -10.36
N TYR A 111 26.01 -17.40 -11.45
CA TYR A 111 26.50 -17.12 -12.81
C TYR A 111 26.83 -15.64 -13.03
N GLU A 112 26.02 -14.72 -12.49
CA GLU A 112 26.31 -13.27 -12.53
C GLU A 112 27.59 -12.90 -11.76
N LEU A 113 27.84 -13.55 -10.62
CA LEU A 113 29.09 -13.39 -9.87
C LEU A 113 30.30 -13.96 -10.60
N LEU A 114 30.14 -15.09 -11.29
CA LEU A 114 31.20 -15.69 -12.08
C LEU A 114 31.54 -14.78 -13.28
N LEU A 115 30.54 -14.21 -13.95
CA LEU A 115 30.75 -13.24 -15.03
C LEU A 115 31.48 -11.98 -14.56
N SER A 116 31.13 -11.42 -13.40
CA SER A 116 31.82 -10.24 -12.87
C SER A 116 33.28 -10.54 -12.49
N PHE A 117 33.55 -11.75 -11.99
CA PHE A 117 34.90 -12.24 -11.75
C PHE A 117 35.70 -12.39 -13.05
N MET A 118 35.10 -12.96 -14.10
CA MET A 118 35.77 -13.10 -15.40
C MET A 118 36.06 -11.74 -16.02
N GLN A 119 35.14 -10.78 -15.91
CA GLN A 119 35.35 -9.43 -16.42
C GLN A 119 36.50 -8.71 -15.71
N SER A 120 36.67 -8.91 -14.40
CA SER A 120 37.80 -8.31 -13.67
C SER A 120 39.14 -9.00 -14.00
N ALA A 121 39.13 -10.29 -14.33
CA ALA A 121 40.33 -11.06 -14.66
C ALA A 121 40.81 -10.88 -16.12
N LEU A 122 39.88 -10.87 -17.09
CA LEU A 122 40.16 -10.82 -18.54
C LEU A 122 40.17 -9.38 -19.09
N GLY A 123 39.62 -8.42 -18.33
CA GLY A 123 39.51 -7.03 -18.76
C GLY A 123 38.36 -6.77 -19.72
N ASP A 124 38.52 -5.80 -20.61
CA ASP A 124 37.47 -5.33 -21.54
C ASP A 124 37.31 -6.28 -22.73
N GLN A 125 36.66 -7.41 -22.48
CA GLN A 125 36.33 -8.43 -23.48
C GLN A 125 34.85 -8.34 -23.89
N PRO A 126 34.52 -8.66 -25.16
CA PRO A 126 33.14 -8.78 -25.59
C PRO A 126 32.40 -9.88 -24.81
N ARG A 127 31.10 -9.67 -24.62
CA ARG A 127 30.25 -10.53 -23.79
C ARG A 127 30.28 -12.00 -24.22
N ASP A 128 30.41 -12.27 -25.51
CA ASP A 128 30.41 -13.63 -26.04
C ASP A 128 31.61 -14.45 -25.54
N ILE A 129 32.80 -13.81 -25.43
CA ILE A 129 34.02 -14.45 -24.91
C ILE A 129 33.89 -14.68 -23.40
N LEU A 130 33.35 -13.71 -22.66
CA LEU A 130 33.12 -13.84 -21.21
C LEU A 130 32.12 -14.95 -20.89
N CYS A 131 31.04 -15.06 -21.66
CA CYS A 131 30.09 -16.15 -21.54
C CYS A 131 30.71 -17.51 -21.90
N GLY A 132 31.48 -17.60 -22.98
CA GLY A 132 32.19 -18.83 -23.35
C GLY A 132 33.14 -19.32 -22.25
N ALA A 133 33.96 -18.43 -21.68
CA ALA A 133 34.86 -18.76 -20.57
C ALA A 133 34.10 -19.23 -19.32
N CYS A 134 32.99 -18.56 -18.99
CA CYS A 134 32.13 -18.93 -17.87
C CYS A 134 31.49 -20.32 -18.06
N ASP A 135 31.11 -20.64 -19.29
CA ASP A 135 30.48 -21.91 -19.67
C ASP A 135 31.48 -23.07 -19.58
N GLU A 136 32.72 -22.88 -20.03
CA GLU A 136 33.79 -23.87 -19.87
C GLU A 136 34.06 -24.17 -18.40
N VAL A 137 34.22 -23.13 -17.57
CA VAL A 137 34.44 -23.29 -16.12
C VAL A 137 33.29 -24.04 -15.47
N SER A 138 32.05 -23.71 -15.81
CA SER A 138 30.86 -24.41 -15.30
C SER A 138 30.85 -25.89 -15.70
N ALA A 139 31.26 -26.21 -16.93
CA ALA A 139 31.36 -27.58 -17.43
C ALA A 139 32.43 -28.39 -16.68
N TYR A 140 33.61 -27.80 -16.43
CA TYR A 140 34.68 -28.45 -15.66
C TYR A 140 34.22 -28.79 -14.23
N TYR A 141 33.60 -27.85 -13.52
CA TYR A 141 33.07 -28.11 -12.18
C TYR A 141 32.00 -29.20 -12.17
N GLN A 142 31.14 -29.24 -13.19
CA GLN A 142 30.12 -30.26 -13.29
C GLN A 142 30.72 -31.65 -13.55
N LEU A 143 31.74 -31.74 -14.40
CA LEU A 143 32.47 -32.98 -14.65
C LEU A 143 33.22 -33.44 -13.40
N LEU A 144 33.88 -32.52 -12.69
CA LEU A 144 34.62 -32.83 -11.47
C LEU A 144 33.69 -33.34 -10.38
N ASN A 145 32.52 -32.74 -10.20
CA ASN A 145 31.48 -33.26 -9.30
C ASN A 145 30.98 -34.65 -9.70
N LYS A 146 30.78 -34.92 -11.00
CA LYS A 146 30.43 -36.27 -11.48
C LYS A 146 31.51 -37.29 -11.16
N LEU A 147 32.78 -36.96 -11.40
CA LEU A 147 33.91 -37.85 -11.09
C LEU A 147 34.07 -38.07 -9.59
N LEU A 148 33.88 -37.04 -8.78
CA LEU A 148 34.00 -37.12 -7.32
C LEU A 148 32.88 -37.98 -6.74
N ASN A 149 31.65 -37.84 -7.25
CA ASN A 149 30.53 -38.72 -6.89
C ASN A 149 30.75 -40.16 -7.37
N TYR A 150 31.31 -40.37 -8.56
CA TYR A 150 31.65 -41.71 -9.05
C TYR A 150 32.68 -42.41 -8.15
N LYS A 151 33.68 -41.66 -7.66
CA LYS A 151 34.73 -42.16 -6.77
C LYS A 151 34.29 -42.37 -5.31
N ILE A 152 33.18 -41.76 -4.89
CA ILE A 152 32.56 -41.99 -3.57
C ILE A 152 31.58 -43.17 -3.64
N ALA A 153 30.98 -43.41 -4.80
CA ALA A 153 30.02 -44.50 -5.01
C ALA A 153 30.68 -45.87 -5.24
N HIS A 154 32.00 -45.91 -5.45
CA HIS A 154 32.84 -47.11 -5.59
C HIS A 154 33.90 -47.14 -4.49
#